data_AF-A0A382A7N9-F1
#
_entry.id   AF-A0A382A7N9-F1
#
_cell.length_a   1.000
_cell.length_b   1.000
_cell.length_c   1.000
_cell.angle_alpha   90.00
_cell.angle_beta   90.00
_cell.angle_gamma   90.00
#
_symmetry.space_group_name_H-M   'P 1'
#
loop_
_entity.id
_entity.type
_entity.pdbx_description
1 polymer ?
#
loop_
_entity_poly.entity_id
_entity_poly.type
_entity_poly.pdbx_seq_one_letter_code
_entity_poly.pdbx_strand_id
1 'polypeptide(L)'
;MGGEPITSFGVFMFLSFLTGGILLRTQMEQAGFDPEKAWDLIFMAVLGGVIGAKTYYVLLNYPRLLDDPVGAIFSRGGMVWYGGLGGAILLIVWEIKRSGLPLGRVADLCAPALTNGYAIGRMGCFLVGDDYGRPTGSWVGIR
;
A
#
# COMPACT_ATOMS: atom_id res chain seq x y z
N MET A 1 -7.77 19.15 22.58
CA MET A 1 -7.33 17.82 22.11
C MET A 1 -6.98 17.96 20.64
N GLY A 2 -5.71 18.24 20.34
CA GLY A 2 -5.21 18.39 18.96
C GLY A 2 -5.15 17.03 18.29
N GLY A 3 -6.27 16.59 17.74
CA GLY A 3 -6.33 15.43 16.86
C GLY A 3 -5.85 15.84 15.49
N GLU A 4 -4.68 15.34 15.10
CA GLU A 4 -4.20 15.45 13.72
C GLU A 4 -5.31 15.02 12.74
N PRO A 5 -5.53 15.75 11.64
CA PRO A 5 -6.70 15.54 10.77
C PRO A 5 -6.67 14.15 10.15
N ILE A 6 -7.77 13.40 10.33
CA ILE A 6 -8.01 12.15 9.60
C ILE A 6 -8.31 12.54 8.15
N THR A 7 -7.40 12.21 7.24
CA THR A 7 -7.58 12.50 5.83
C THR A 7 -8.46 11.45 5.17
N SER A 8 -9.23 11.87 4.15
CA SER A 8 -9.99 10.94 3.30
C SER A 8 -9.08 9.86 2.71
N PHE A 9 -7.84 10.21 2.36
CA PHE A 9 -6.84 9.26 1.89
C PHE A 9 -6.55 8.14 2.90
N GLY A 10 -6.36 8.46 4.19
CA GLY A 10 -6.12 7.45 5.22
C GLY A 10 -7.30 6.48 5.39
N VAL A 11 -8.54 7.00 5.33
CA VAL A 11 -9.76 6.19 5.40
C VAL A 11 -9.86 5.25 4.21
N PHE A 12 -9.69 5.77 2.99
CA PHE A 12 -9.76 4.95 1.78
C PHE A 12 -8.60 3.95 1.68
N MET A 13 -7.42 4.32 2.18
CA MET A 13 -6.29 3.40 2.29
C MET A 13 -6.60 2.24 3.23
N PHE A 14 -7.20 2.49 4.40
CA PHE A 14 -7.66 1.42 5.28
C PHE A 14 -8.70 0.52 4.60
N LEU A 15 -9.70 1.12 3.94
CA LEU A 15 -10.71 0.37 3.19
C LEU A 15 -10.10 -0.47 2.05
N SER A 16 -9.04 0.02 1.41
CA SER A 16 -8.34 -0.72 0.35
C SER A 16 -7.71 -2.01 0.86
N PHE A 17 -7.09 -1.99 2.06
CA PHE A 17 -6.53 -3.18 2.69
C PHE A 17 -7.62 -4.13 3.18
N LEU A 18 -8.70 -3.61 3.77
CA LEU A 18 -9.79 -4.42 4.28
C LEU A 18 -10.50 -5.18 3.16
N THR A 19 -10.91 -4.47 2.11
CA THR A 19 -11.60 -5.07 0.96
C THR A 19 -10.68 -5.97 0.14
N GLY A 20 -9.41 -5.57 -0.05
CA GLY A 20 -8.40 -6.42 -0.68
C GLY A 20 -8.14 -7.71 0.10
N GLY A 21 -8.07 -7.64 1.43
CA GLY A 21 -7.90 -8.79 2.31
C GLY A 21 -9.10 -9.75 2.29
N ILE A 22 -10.32 -9.21 2.35
CA ILE A 22 -11.55 -10.02 2.23
C ILE A 22 -11.57 -10.73 0.87
N LEU A 23 -11.27 -10.02 -0.21
CA LEU A 23 -11.25 -10.60 -1.56
C LEU A 23 -10.18 -11.69 -1.67
N LEU A 24 -8.95 -11.42 -1.22
CA LEU A 24 -7.86 -12.40 -1.23
C LEU A 24 -8.21 -13.63 -0.39
N ARG A 25 -8.81 -13.45 0.79
CA ARG A 25 -9.28 -14.54 1.65
C ARG A 25 -10.25 -15.45 0.92
N THR A 26 -11.27 -14.88 0.26
CA THR A 26 -12.22 -15.63 -0.55
C THR A 26 -11.54 -16.37 -1.70
N GLN A 27 -10.58 -15.73 -2.38
CA GLN A 27 -9.82 -16.35 -3.48
C GLN A 27 -8.93 -17.51 -2.98
N MET A 28 -8.31 -17.38 -1.81
CA MET A 28 -7.50 -18.43 -1.20
C MET A 28 -8.35 -19.62 -0.77
N GLU A 29 -9.52 -19.38 -0.18
CA GLU A 29 -10.48 -20.42 0.19
C GLU A 29 -10.95 -21.21 -1.04
N GLN A 30 -11.33 -20.53 -2.12
CA GLN A 30 -11.73 -21.15 -3.38
C GLN A 30 -10.61 -21.94 -4.05
N ALA A 31 -9.36 -21.53 -3.85
CA ALA A 31 -8.18 -22.21 -4.39
C ALA A 31 -7.72 -23.41 -3.55
N GLY A 32 -8.36 -23.67 -2.40
CA GLY A 32 -8.01 -24.76 -1.48
C GLY A 32 -6.81 -24.45 -0.57
N PHE A 33 -6.47 -23.18 -0.39
CA PHE A 33 -5.45 -22.74 0.56
C PHE A 33 -6.07 -22.29 1.88
N ASP A 34 -5.23 -22.19 2.92
CA ASP A 34 -5.64 -21.61 4.21
C ASP A 34 -6.03 -20.13 4.02
N PRO A 35 -7.30 -19.76 4.28
CA PRO A 35 -7.77 -18.38 4.10
C PRO A 35 -7.12 -17.39 5.07
N GLU A 36 -6.64 -17.85 6.23
CA GLU A 36 -6.00 -16.96 7.23
C GLU A 36 -4.66 -16.42 6.72
N LYS A 37 -4.02 -17.14 5.79
CA LYS A 37 -2.81 -16.66 5.11
C LYS A 37 -3.04 -15.39 4.30
N ALA A 38 -4.27 -15.07 3.90
CA ALA A 38 -4.55 -13.79 3.26
C ALA A 38 -4.23 -12.60 4.18
N TRP A 39 -4.56 -12.70 5.47
CA TRP A 39 -4.28 -11.63 6.43
C TRP A 39 -2.80 -11.51 6.76
N ASP A 40 -2.08 -12.63 6.84
CA ASP A 40 -0.61 -12.64 6.96
C ASP A 40 0.02 -11.87 5.78
N LEU A 41 -0.43 -12.14 4.55
CA LEU A 41 0.08 -11.46 3.35
C LEU A 41 -0.25 -9.97 3.34
N ILE A 42 -1.47 -9.58 3.72
CA ILE A 42 -1.85 -8.16 3.83
C ILE A 42 -1.02 -7.45 4.90
N PHE A 43 -0.82 -8.08 6.06
CA PHE A 43 0.01 -7.53 7.13
C PHE A 43 1.45 -7.30 6.66
N MET A 44 2.05 -8.30 5.99
CA MET A 44 3.39 -8.20 5.42
C MET A 44 3.47 -7.17 4.29
N ALA A 45 2.41 -7.01 3.50
CA ALA A 45 2.31 -5.97 2.48
C ALA A 45 2.33 -4.57 3.09
N VAL A 46 1.55 -4.34 4.16
CA VAL A 46 1.51 -3.05 4.88
C VAL A 46 2.87 -2.78 5.53
N LEU A 47 3.42 -3.75 6.25
CA LEU A 47 4.69 -3.61 6.96
C LEU A 47 5.84 -3.34 5.97
N GLY A 48 5.91 -4.13 4.90
CA GLY A 48 6.92 -3.96 3.85
C GLY A 48 6.75 -2.67 3.07
N GLY A 49 5.50 -2.26 2.83
CA GLY A 49 5.16 -1.00 2.17
C GLY A 49 5.62 0.21 2.96
N VAL A 50 5.31 0.26 4.26
CA VAL A 50 5.70 1.37 5.13
C VAL A 50 7.22 1.43 5.29
N ILE A 51 7.86 0.30 5.61
CA ILE A 51 9.32 0.24 5.80
C ILE A 51 10.03 0.59 4.49
N GLY A 52 9.65 -0.06 3.38
CA GLY A 52 10.28 0.17 2.08
C GLY A 52 10.12 1.60 1.59
N ALA A 53 8.92 2.19 1.75
CA ALA A 53 8.67 3.57 1.34
C ALA A 53 9.54 4.57 2.11
N LYS A 54 9.70 4.34 3.41
CA LYS A 54 10.50 5.20 4.29
C LYS A 54 12.00 5.01 4.06
N THR A 55 12.47 3.77 3.97
CA THR A 55 13.87 3.47 3.69
C THR A 55 14.31 4.09 2.38
N TYR A 56 13.52 3.95 1.31
CA TYR A 56 13.87 4.54 0.02
C TYR A 56 13.84 6.08 0.04
N TYR A 57 12.88 6.68 0.76
CA TYR A 57 12.87 8.13 0.99
C TYR A 57 14.15 8.62 1.70
N VAL A 58 14.56 7.93 2.76
CA VAL A 58 15.76 8.26 3.53
C VAL A 58 17.02 8.13 2.68
N LEU A 59 17.11 7.09 1.84
CA LEU A 59 18.22 6.92 0.91
C LEU A 59 18.32 8.05 -0.11
N LEU A 60 17.19 8.52 -0.64
CA LEU A 60 17.15 9.66 -1.57
C LEU A 60 17.49 10.98 -0.87
N ASN A 61 17.17 11.11 0.42
CA ASN A 61 17.42 12.32 1.22
C ASN A 61 18.59 12.12 2.19
N TYR A 62 19.64 11.43 1.73
CA TYR A 62 20.81 11.10 2.56
C TYR A 62 21.44 12.30 3.30
N PRO A 63 21.56 13.51 2.72
CA PRO A 63 22.06 14.66 3.45
C PRO A 63 21.22 15.02 4.68
N ARG A 64 19.89 14.91 4.58
CA ARG A 64 18.96 15.17 5.69
C ARG A 64 19.06 14.13 6.80
N LEU A 65 19.48 12.91 6.48
CA LEU A 65 19.74 11.86 7.47
C LEU A 65 20.96 12.19 8.33
N LEU A 66 21.98 12.84 7.77
CA LEU A 66 23.19 13.24 8.51
C LEU A 66 22.90 14.40 9.47
N ASP A 67 22.02 15.32 9.08
CA ASP A 67 21.67 16.50 9.89
C ASP A 67 20.69 16.16 11.02
N ASP A 68 19.64 15.37 10.74
CA ASP A 68 18.63 14.96 11.72
C ASP A 68 18.15 13.52 11.47
N PRO A 69 18.84 12.51 12.03
CA PRO A 69 18.52 11.11 11.78
C PRO A 69 17.16 10.70 12.35
N VAL A 70 16.75 11.27 13.49
CA VAL A 70 15.47 10.95 14.13
C VAL A 70 14.32 11.56 13.34
N GLY A 71 14.43 12.83 12.92
CA GLY A 71 13.42 13.47 12.09
C GLY A 71 13.33 12.90 10.68
N ALA A 72 14.45 12.44 10.09
CA ALA A 72 14.44 11.79 8.78
C ALA A 72 13.65 10.47 8.80
N ILE A 73 13.83 9.66 9.84
CA ILE A 73 13.23 8.31 9.96
C ILE A 73 11.81 8.33 10.55
N PHE A 74 11.50 9.22 11.50
CA PHE A 74 10.22 9.21 12.20
C PHE A 74 9.25 10.32 11.77
N SER A 75 9.64 11.17 10.81
CA SER A 75 8.70 12.15 10.25
C SER A 75 7.51 11.47 9.58
N ARG A 76 6.31 12.04 9.78
CA ARG A 76 5.06 11.59 9.10
C ARG A 76 5.12 11.74 7.58
N GLY A 77 5.92 12.69 7.08
CA GLY A 77 6.12 12.93 5.65
C GLY A 77 7.27 12.12 5.06
N GLY A 78 7.35 12.10 3.73
CA GLY A 78 8.46 11.46 3.03
C GLY A 78 8.29 9.95 2.90
N MET A 79 7.32 9.53 2.09
CA MET A 79 7.14 8.15 1.67
C MET A 79 7.27 8.11 0.15
N VAL A 80 8.13 7.21 -0.35
CA VAL A 80 8.29 7.05 -1.80
C VAL A 80 7.59 5.80 -2.27
N TRP A 81 6.72 5.96 -3.26
CA TRP A 81 5.87 4.89 -3.79
C TRP A 81 6.68 3.67 -4.27
N TYR A 82 7.77 3.88 -5.01
CA TYR A 82 8.64 2.80 -5.49
C TYR A 82 9.28 2.00 -4.35
N GLY A 83 9.67 2.68 -3.27
CA GLY A 83 10.19 2.03 -2.08
C GLY A 83 9.14 1.16 -1.42
N GLY A 84 7.91 1.66 -1.31
CA GLY A 84 6.80 0.91 -0.74
C GLY A 84 6.42 -0.31 -1.57
N LEU A 85 6.34 -0.15 -2.90
CA LEU A 85 6.08 -1.27 -3.80
C LEU A 85 7.15 -2.37 -3.66
N GLY A 86 8.43 -1.99 -3.71
CA GLY A 86 9.53 -2.94 -3.60
C GLY A 86 9.55 -3.65 -2.25
N GLY A 87 9.37 -2.92 -1.14
CA GLY A 87 9.34 -3.48 0.20
C GLY A 87 8.16 -4.41 0.45
N ALA A 88 6.96 -4.04 -0.04
CA ALA A 88 5.77 -4.90 0.04
C ALA A 88 5.97 -6.20 -0.74
N ILE A 89 6.45 -6.14 -1.98
CA ILE A 89 6.73 -7.34 -2.78
C ILE A 89 7.73 -8.25 -2.07
N LEU A 90 8.81 -7.69 -1.51
CA LEU A 90 9.83 -8.45 -0.80
C LEU A 90 9.25 -9.26 0.36
N LEU A 91 8.46 -8.62 1.23
CA LEU A 91 7.89 -9.29 2.40
C LEU A 91 6.75 -10.24 2.06
N ILE A 92 5.92 -9.92 1.06
CA ILE A 92 4.90 -10.83 0.54
C ILE A 92 5.57 -12.10 0.00
N VAL A 93 6.57 -11.97 -0.87
CA VAL A 93 7.29 -13.12 -1.45
C VAL A 93 7.97 -13.94 -0.35
N TRP A 94 8.54 -13.27 0.65
CA TRP A 94 9.13 -13.95 1.81
C TRP A 94 8.09 -14.75 2.60
N GLU A 95 6.93 -14.17 2.90
CA GLU A 95 5.86 -14.84 3.64
C GLU A 95 5.26 -16.02 2.87
N ILE A 96 5.06 -15.88 1.56
CA ILE A 96 4.59 -16.97 0.70
C ILE A 96 5.56 -18.15 0.75
N LYS A 97 6.87 -17.89 0.61
CA LYS A 97 7.90 -18.92 0.68
C LYS A 97 7.99 -19.56 2.06
N ARG A 98 7.90 -18.74 3.11
CA ARG A 98 7.92 -19.19 4.52
C ARG A 98 6.74 -20.09 4.84
N SER A 99 5.57 -19.79 4.28
CA SER A 99 4.34 -20.56 4.46
C SER A 99 4.25 -21.80 3.54
N GLY A 100 5.29 -22.09 2.75
CA GLY A 100 5.32 -23.26 1.86
C GLY A 100 4.33 -23.20 0.70
N LEU A 101 3.82 -22.02 0.38
CA LEU A 101 2.81 -21.82 -0.66
C LEU A 101 3.45 -21.67 -2.06
N PRO A 102 2.77 -22.13 -3.12
CA PRO A 102 3.27 -21.98 -4.49
C PRO A 102 3.19 -20.51 -4.94
N LEU A 103 4.36 -19.89 -5.11
CA LEU A 103 4.48 -18.45 -5.38
C LEU A 103 3.65 -17.97 -6.57
N GLY A 104 3.73 -18.64 -7.72
CA GLY A 104 3.00 -18.24 -8.92
C GLY A 104 1.49 -18.24 -8.68
N ARG A 105 0.96 -19.30 -8.08
CA ARG A 105 -0.47 -19.43 -7.83
C ARG A 105 -0.98 -18.42 -6.80
N VAL A 106 -0.23 -18.15 -5.73
CA VAL A 106 -0.62 -17.11 -4.77
C VAL A 106 -0.53 -15.71 -5.40
N ALA A 107 0.50 -15.44 -6.21
CA ALA A 107 0.61 -14.18 -6.94
C ALA A 107 -0.59 -13.94 -7.88
N ASP A 108 -1.07 -14.97 -8.57
CA ASP A 108 -2.28 -14.89 -9.40
C ASP A 108 -3.53 -14.56 -8.56
N LEU A 109 -3.67 -15.16 -7.37
CA LEU A 109 -4.77 -14.87 -6.45
C LEU A 109 -4.70 -13.44 -5.88
N CYS A 110 -3.51 -12.86 -5.77
CA CYS A 110 -3.33 -11.47 -5.33
C CYS A 110 -3.73 -10.44 -6.40
N ALA A 111 -3.78 -10.79 -7.69
CA ALA A 111 -4.01 -9.81 -8.77
C ALA A 111 -5.38 -9.09 -8.68
N PRO A 112 -6.52 -9.78 -8.41
CA PRO A 112 -7.81 -9.12 -8.20
C PRO A 112 -7.81 -8.22 -6.96
N ALA A 113 -7.17 -8.67 -5.86
CA ALA A 113 -7.06 -7.91 -4.62
C ALA A 113 -6.25 -6.62 -4.81
N LEU A 114 -5.15 -6.68 -5.55
CA LEU A 114 -4.32 -5.51 -5.90
C LEU A 114 -5.10 -4.51 -6.76
N THR A 115 -5.84 -5.00 -7.75
CA THR A 115 -6.65 -4.15 -8.64
C THR A 115 -7.73 -3.41 -7.84
N ASN A 116 -8.44 -4.11 -6.97
CA ASN A 116 -9.44 -3.53 -6.07
C ASN A 116 -8.82 -2.49 -5.12
N GLY A 117 -7.69 -2.84 -4.49
CA GLY A 117 -6.98 -1.93 -3.60
C GLY A 117 -6.54 -0.65 -4.30
N TYR A 118 -6.01 -0.76 -5.52
CA TYR A 118 -5.62 0.40 -6.34
C TYR A 118 -6.82 1.29 -6.68
N ALA A 119 -7.94 0.71 -7.11
CA ALA A 119 -9.15 1.46 -7.44
C ALA A 119 -9.65 2.29 -6.23
N ILE A 120 -9.67 1.68 -5.04
CA ILE A 120 -10.08 2.36 -3.80
C ILE A 120 -9.06 3.42 -3.39
N GLY A 121 -7.76 3.14 -3.49
CA GLY A 121 -6.71 4.12 -3.23
C GLY A 121 -6.82 5.36 -4.12
N ARG A 122 -7.14 5.19 -5.41
CA ARG A 122 -7.36 6.30 -6.36
C ARG A 122 -8.55 7.16 -5.98
N MET A 123 -9.61 6.59 -5.43
CA MET A 123 -10.72 7.38 -4.87
C MET A 123 -10.25 8.23 -3.67
N GLY A 124 -9.35 7.69 -2.84
CA GLY A 124 -8.72 8.44 -1.75
C GLY A 124 -7.89 9.64 -2.24
N CYS A 125 -7.06 9.45 -3.27
CA CYS A 125 -6.29 10.53 -3.91
C CYS A 125 -7.22 11.64 -4.44
N PHE A 126 -8.25 11.24 -5.18
CA PHE A 126 -9.23 12.16 -5.75
C PHE A 126 -9.91 13.03 -4.68
N LEU A 127 -10.31 12.45 -3.56
CA LEU A 127 -10.99 13.16 -2.48
C LEU A 127 -10.08 14.11 -1.69
N VAL A 128 -8.75 13.93 -1.76
CA VAL A 128 -7.78 14.78 -1.07
C VAL A 128 -7.33 15.98 -1.91
N GLY A 129 -7.68 16.03 -3.20
CA GLY A 129 -7.16 17.09 -4.08
C GLY A 129 -6.10 16.64 -5.06
N ASP A 130 -5.81 15.35 -5.15
CA ASP A 130 -4.66 14.84 -5.89
C ASP A 130 -5.06 14.10 -7.18
N ASP A 131 -4.16 14.14 -8.15
CA ASP A 131 -4.19 13.38 -9.40
C ASP A 131 -5.46 13.55 -10.29
N TYR A 132 -5.99 14.76 -10.42
CA TYR A 132 -7.13 15.07 -11.31
C TYR A 132 -6.84 14.94 -12.82
N GLY A 133 -5.58 14.76 -13.20
CA GLY A 133 -5.15 14.68 -14.59
C GLY A 133 -4.76 16.04 -15.16
N ARG A 134 -4.91 16.20 -16.48
CA ARG A 134 -4.46 17.41 -17.20
C ARG A 134 -5.58 18.44 -17.30
N PRO A 135 -5.27 19.75 -17.28
CA PRO A 135 -6.25 20.80 -17.52
C PRO A 135 -7.01 20.55 -18.81
N THR A 136 -8.34 20.67 -18.74
CA THR A 136 -9.24 20.42 -19.86
C THR A 136 -10.40 21.41 -19.84
N GLY A 137 -10.86 21.80 -21.03
CA GLY A 137 -12.08 22.61 -21.20
C GLY A 137 -13.36 21.77 -21.30
N SER A 138 -13.26 20.45 -21.06
CA SER A 138 -14.41 19.54 -21.10
C SER A 138 -15.40 19.78 -19.96
N TRP A 139 -16.67 19.43 -20.19
CA TRP A 139 -17.74 19.55 -19.20
C TRP A 139 -17.58 18.63 -17.98
N VAL A 140 -16.77 17.57 -18.09
CA VAL A 140 -16.36 16.69 -16.97
C VAL A 140 -15.09 17.17 -16.25
N GLY A 141 -14.57 18.34 -16.62
CA GLY A 141 -13.42 18.95 -15.96
C GLY A 141 -13.72 19.34 -14.52
N ILE A 142 -12.78 19.06 -13.62
CA ILE A 142 -12.83 19.47 -12.22
C ILE A 142 -12.22 20.86 -12.12
N ARG A 143 -12.90 21.76 -11.41
CA ARG A 143 -12.53 23.16 -11.25
C ARG A 143 -11.58 23.38 -10.09
#